data_AF-A0AAE4SZX7-F1
#
_entry.id   AF-A0AAE4SZX7-F1
#
_cell.length_a   1.000
_cell.length_b   1.000
_cell.length_c   1.000
_cell.angle_alpha   90.00
_cell.angle_beta   90.00
_cell.angle_gamma   90.00
#
_symmetry.space_group_name_H-M   'P 1'
#
loop_
_entity.id
_entity.type
_entity.pdbx_description
1 polymer ?
#
loop_
_entity_poly.entity_id
_entity_poly.type
_entity_poly.pdbx_seq_one_letter_code
_entity_poly.pdbx_strand_id
1 'polypeptide(L)'
;MGNLLELLLELLLVVAIIAFQTFCGYIGNKYLGMVLPLTFIGFVLFFLSQGALGFNFKDIIMPFFGPLILAFIYDGGKQTRKKKIKKELDKMKAKDITQNKKDI
;
A
#
# COMPACT_ATOMS: atom_id res chain seq x y z
N MET A 1 -10.83 -18.24 -26.82
CA MET A 1 -12.09 -17.93 -26.12
C MET A 1 -11.84 -18.02 -24.62
N GLY A 2 -11.43 -16.92 -24.02
CA GLY A 2 -11.24 -16.76 -22.58
C GLY A 2 -10.86 -15.29 -22.32
N ASN A 3 -11.76 -14.35 -22.59
CA ASN A 3 -11.32 -12.94 -22.79
C ASN A 3 -11.99 -11.93 -21.84
N LEU A 4 -13.15 -12.21 -21.25
CA LEU A 4 -13.84 -11.24 -20.40
C LEU A 4 -13.78 -11.63 -18.91
N LEU A 5 -14.05 -12.90 -18.60
CA LEU A 5 -14.02 -13.38 -17.21
C LEU A 5 -12.60 -13.32 -16.63
N GLU A 6 -11.58 -13.69 -17.40
CA GLU A 6 -10.17 -13.60 -16.97
C GLU A 6 -9.77 -12.17 -16.66
N LEU A 7 -10.13 -11.22 -17.55
CA LEU A 7 -9.83 -9.81 -17.37
C LEU A 7 -10.56 -9.20 -16.16
N LEU A 8 -11.80 -9.62 -15.90
CA LEU A 8 -12.53 -9.21 -14.70
C LEU A 8 -11.87 -9.75 -13.42
N LEU A 9 -11.39 -10.99 -13.43
CA LEU A 9 -10.69 -11.59 -12.30
C LEU A 9 -9.35 -10.91 -12.04
N GLU A 10 -8.56 -10.63 -13.07
CA GLU A 10 -7.31 -9.89 -12.96
C GLU A 10 -7.54 -8.50 -12.37
N LEU A 11 -8.54 -7.77 -12.87
CA LEU A 11 -8.87 -6.44 -12.38
C LEU A 11 -9.35 -6.47 -10.92
N LEU A 12 -10.20 -7.45 -10.57
CA LEU A 12 -10.65 -7.65 -9.19
C LEU A 12 -9.46 -7.90 -8.25
N LEU A 13 -8.50 -8.71 -8.67
CA LEU A 13 -7.32 -9.04 -7.89
C LEU A 13 -6.44 -7.80 -7.68
N VAL A 14 -6.20 -7.00 -8.72
CA VAL A 14 -5.45 -5.74 -8.62
C VAL A 14 -6.14 -4.78 -7.66
N VAL A 15 -7.46 -4.60 -7.78
CA VAL A 15 -8.24 -3.74 -6.88
C VAL A 15 -8.17 -4.25 -5.43
N ALA A 16 -8.26 -5.56 -5.22
CA ALA A 16 -8.16 -6.17 -3.90
C ALA A 16 -6.78 -5.93 -3.26
N ILE A 17 -5.70 -6.06 -4.03
CA ILE A 17 -4.33 -5.76 -3.56
C ILE A 17 -4.20 -4.30 -3.15
N ILE A 18 -4.65 -3.37 -3.99
CA ILE A 18 -4.57 -1.93 -3.71
C ILE A 18 -5.39 -1.58 -2.46
N ALA A 19 -6.61 -2.10 -2.36
CA ALA A 19 -7.49 -1.89 -1.22
C ALA A 19 -6.86 -2.42 0.07
N PHE A 20 -6.34 -3.65 0.04
CA PHE A 20 -5.67 -4.28 1.17
C PHE A 20 -4.45 -3.48 1.62
N GLN A 21 -3.57 -3.07 0.70
CA GLN A 21 -2.38 -2.29 1.02
C GLN A 21 -2.72 -0.91 1.60
N THR A 22 -3.69 -0.23 0.99
CA THR A 22 -4.16 1.08 1.46
C THR A 22 -4.76 0.96 2.86
N PHE A 23 -5.55 -0.09 3.11
CA PHE A 23 -6.15 -0.37 4.41
C PHE A 23 -5.11 -0.69 5.48
N CYS A 24 -4.12 -1.52 5.17
CA CYS A 24 -3.00 -1.79 6.07
C CYS A 24 -2.23 -0.51 6.43
N GLY A 25 -1.99 0.34 5.41
CA GLY A 25 -1.40 1.66 5.58
C GLY A 25 -2.22 2.56 6.48
N TYR A 26 -3.54 2.58 6.27
CA TYR A 26 -4.49 3.37 7.06
C TYR A 26 -4.52 2.92 8.53
N ILE A 27 -4.57 1.61 8.81
CA ILE A 27 -4.44 1.09 10.19
C ILE A 27 -3.07 1.45 10.78
N GLY A 28 -2.05 1.54 9.94
CA GLY A 28 -0.66 1.79 10.33
C GLY A 28 0.05 0.55 10.86
N ASN A 29 -0.48 -0.64 10.57
CA ASN A 29 0.15 -1.90 10.95
C ASN A 29 1.25 -2.26 9.93
N LYS A 30 2.51 -2.05 10.32
CA LYS A 30 3.68 -2.30 9.48
C LYS A 30 3.80 -3.75 9.05
N TYR A 31 3.45 -4.70 9.93
CA TYR A 31 3.57 -6.12 9.64
C TYR A 31 2.61 -6.55 8.52
N LEU A 32 1.34 -6.14 8.61
CA LEU A 32 0.34 -6.45 7.58
C LEU A 32 0.68 -5.83 6.22
N GLY A 33 1.20 -4.61 6.20
CA GLY A 33 1.67 -3.96 4.97
C GLY A 33 2.84 -4.68 4.30
N MET A 34 3.68 -5.35 5.09
CA MET A 34 4.86 -6.08 4.60
C MET A 34 4.56 -7.50 4.12
N VAL A 35 3.43 -8.11 4.52
CA VAL A 35 3.10 -9.50 4.15
C VAL A 35 3.16 -9.72 2.64
N LEU A 36 2.43 -8.92 1.85
CA LEU A 36 2.39 -9.06 0.38
C LEU A 36 3.75 -8.79 -0.29
N PRO A 37 4.47 -7.71 0.04
CA PRO A 37 5.83 -7.49 -0.47
C PRO A 37 6.78 -8.66 -0.17
N LEU A 38 6.74 -9.22 1.04
CA LEU A 38 7.61 -10.32 1.44
C LEU A 38 7.25 -11.61 0.72
N THR A 39 5.96 -11.94 0.62
CA THR A 39 5.52 -13.14 -0.11
C THR A 39 5.86 -13.03 -1.58
N PHE A 40 5.72 -11.84 -2.18
CA PHE A 40 6.13 -11.59 -3.56
C PHE A 40 7.62 -11.86 -3.77
N ILE A 41 8.49 -11.33 -2.91
CA ILE A 41 9.94 -11.61 -2.96
C ILE A 41 10.22 -13.11 -2.79
N GLY A 42 9.52 -13.78 -1.87
CA GLY A 42 9.62 -15.22 -1.67
C GLY A 42 9.29 -16.01 -2.93
N PHE A 43 8.21 -15.64 -3.63
CA PHE A 43 7.86 -16.25 -4.92
C PHE A 43 8.91 -16.02 -5.99
N VAL A 44 9.44 -14.79 -6.11
CA VAL A 44 10.52 -14.49 -7.05
C VAL A 44 11.73 -15.40 -6.79
N LEU A 45 12.19 -15.50 -5.53
CA LEU A 45 13.34 -16.33 -5.18
C LEU A 45 13.07 -17.81 -5.46
N PHE A 46 11.84 -18.28 -5.21
CA PHE A 46 11.43 -19.63 -5.54
C PHE A 46 11.52 -19.90 -7.05
N PHE A 47 10.96 -19.03 -7.90
CA PHE A 47 11.04 -19.19 -9.35
C PHE A 47 12.46 -19.06 -9.88
N LEU A 48 13.28 -18.21 -9.28
CA LEU A 48 14.71 -18.10 -9.60
C LEU A 48 15.43 -19.43 -9.30
N SER A 49 15.17 -20.03 -8.14
CA SER A 49 15.78 -21.31 -7.75
C SER A 49 15.41 -22.48 -8.67
N GLN A 50 14.24 -22.42 -9.31
CA GLN A 50 13.78 -23.41 -10.28
C GLN A 50 14.33 -23.18 -11.69
N GLY A 51 15.14 -22.13 -11.91
CA GLY A 51 15.61 -21.73 -13.24
C GLY A 51 14.47 -21.26 -14.17
N ALA A 52 13.30 -20.93 -13.61
CA ALA A 52 12.12 -20.54 -14.37
C ALA A 52 12.14 -19.06 -14.81
N LEU A 53 13.11 -18.28 -14.33
CA LEU A 53 13.34 -16.90 -14.74
C LEU A 53 14.50 -16.85 -15.74
N GLY A 54 14.26 -16.29 -16.92
CA GLY A 54 15.35 -15.93 -17.81
C GLY A 54 16.07 -14.72 -17.21
N PHE A 55 17.39 -14.62 -17.30
CA PHE A 55 18.12 -13.43 -16.84
C PHE A 55 17.88 -12.20 -17.75
N ASN A 56 16.64 -11.98 -18.16
CA ASN A 56 16.20 -10.88 -18.99
C ASN A 56 15.94 -9.65 -18.12
N PHE A 57 16.03 -8.47 -18.73
CA PHE A 57 15.85 -7.18 -18.06
C PHE A 57 14.54 -7.10 -17.25
N LYS A 58 13.45 -7.65 -17.78
CA LYS A 58 12.14 -7.71 -17.11
C LYS A 58 12.20 -8.53 -15.81
N ASP A 59 12.80 -9.70 -15.87
CA ASP A 59 12.85 -10.66 -14.75
C ASP A 59 13.78 -10.18 -13.63
N ILE A 60 14.78 -9.37 -13.99
CA ILE A 60 15.66 -8.69 -13.03
C ILE A 60 14.96 -7.52 -12.35
N ILE A 61 14.09 -6.78 -13.06
CA ILE A 61 13.51 -5.53 -12.57
C ILE A 61 12.19 -5.72 -11.82
N MET A 62 11.39 -6.69 -12.24
CA MET A 62 10.12 -7.05 -11.61
C MET A 62 10.20 -7.26 -10.08
N PRO A 63 11.25 -7.91 -9.53
CA PRO A 63 11.43 -8.09 -8.08
C PRO A 63 11.60 -6.80 -7.30
N PHE A 64 12.05 -5.72 -7.95
CA PHE A 64 12.23 -4.42 -7.31
C PHE A 64 10.97 -3.58 -7.39
N PHE A 65 10.35 -3.50 -8.57
CA PHE A 65 9.18 -2.64 -8.78
C PHE A 65 7.91 -3.16 -8.10
N GLY A 66 7.68 -4.48 -8.07
CA GLY A 66 6.51 -5.05 -7.40
C GLY A 66 6.39 -4.64 -5.93
N PRO A 67 7.39 -4.98 -5.09
CA PRO A 67 7.43 -4.58 -3.69
C PRO A 67 7.43 -3.05 -3.49
N LEU A 68 8.10 -2.31 -4.38
CA LEU A 68 8.16 -0.85 -4.30
C LEU A 68 6.78 -0.21 -4.50
N ILE A 69 6.01 -0.67 -5.50
CA ILE A 69 4.65 -0.18 -5.75
C ILE A 69 3.74 -0.50 -4.54
N LEU A 70 3.82 -1.73 -4.02
CA LEU A 70 3.08 -2.13 -2.81
C LEU A 70 3.42 -1.22 -1.62
N ALA A 71 4.71 -0.91 -1.41
CA ALA A 71 5.17 -0.03 -0.35
C ALA A 71 4.67 1.42 -0.52
N PHE A 72 4.61 1.94 -1.76
CA PHE A 72 4.04 3.26 -2.02
C PHE A 72 2.54 3.33 -1.72
N ILE A 73 1.78 2.29 -2.08
CA ILE A 73 0.34 2.23 -1.78
C ILE A 73 0.12 2.20 -0.26
N TYR A 74 0.90 1.40 0.47
CA TYR A 74 0.87 1.36 1.93
C TYR A 74 1.17 2.74 2.54
N ASP A 75 2.23 3.42 2.08
CA ASP A 75 2.60 4.73 2.61
C ASP A 75 1.53 5.79 2.28
N GLY A 76 0.90 5.71 1.10
CA GLY A 76 -0.26 6.54 0.75
C GLY A 76 -1.43 6.41 1.75
N GLY A 77 -1.76 5.18 2.15
CA GLY A 77 -2.76 4.91 3.19
C GLY A 77 -2.35 5.50 4.55
N LYS A 78 -1.09 5.32 4.94
CA LYS A 78 -0.52 5.85 6.19
C LYS A 78 -0.52 7.38 6.23
N GLN A 79 -0.13 8.02 5.14
CA GLN A 79 -0.16 9.48 5.01
C GLN A 79 -1.58 10.03 5.08
N THR A 80 -2.56 9.32 4.50
CA THR A 80 -3.97 9.71 4.58
C THR A 80 -4.44 9.76 6.02
N ARG A 81 -4.16 8.73 6.83
CA ARG A 81 -4.46 8.75 8.27
C ARG A 81 -3.76 9.91 8.99
N LYS A 82 -2.46 10.12 8.73
CA LYS A 82 -1.70 11.23 9.35
C LYS A 82 -2.31 12.59 9.04
N LYS A 83 -2.69 12.84 7.77
CA LYS A 83 -3.35 14.08 7.34
C LYS A 83 -4.69 14.27 8.06
N LYS A 84 -5.48 13.21 8.23
CA LYS A 84 -6.75 13.26 8.97
C LYS A 84 -6.54 13.63 10.43
N ILE A 85 -5.59 12.98 11.12
CA ILE A 85 -5.26 13.28 12.52
C ILE A 85 -4.78 14.72 12.67
N LYS A 86 -3.88 15.18 11.79
CA LYS A 86 -3.38 16.56 11.82
C LYS A 86 -4.51 17.58 11.67
N LYS A 87 -5.44 17.36 10.73
CA LYS A 87 -6.61 18.23 10.55
C LYS A 87 -7.49 18.29 11.79
N GLU A 88 -7.75 17.17 12.45
CA GLU A 88 -8.53 17.16 13.70
C GLU A 88 -7.79 17.87 14.83
N LEU A 89 -6.47 17.70 14.94
CA LEU A 89 -5.65 18.39 15.93
C LEU A 89 -5.63 19.92 15.72
N ASP A 90 -5.54 20.36 14.46
CA ASP A 90 -5.56 21.78 14.11
C ASP A 90 -6.93 22.42 14.41
N LYS A 91 -8.04 21.70 14.22
CA LYS A 91 -9.38 22.14 14.63
C LYS A 91 -9.50 22.33 16.14
N MET A 92 -8.94 21.39 16.93
CA MET A 92 -8.95 21.48 18.40
C MET A 92 -8.17 22.72 18.86
N LYS A 93 -6.95 22.92 18.34
CA LYS A 93 -6.13 24.11 18.64
C LYS A 93 -6.84 25.43 18.33
N ALA A 94 -7.50 25.51 17.17
CA ALA A 94 -8.24 26.71 16.78
C ALA A 94 -9.41 27.01 17.73
N LYS A 95 -10.10 25.95 18.22
CA LYS A 95 -11.19 26.08 19.17
C LYS A 95 -10.68 26.55 20.54
N ASP A 96 -9.58 26.00 21.03
CA ASP A 96 -8.98 26.38 22.31
C ASP A 96 -8.53 27.84 22.31
N ILE A 97 -7.89 28.31 21.22
CA ILE A 97 -7.50 29.73 21.07
C ILE A 97 -8.73 30.64 21.08
N THR A 98 -9.81 30.22 20.41
CA THR A 98 -11.06 31.00 20.34
C THR A 98 -11.77 31.06 21.69
N GLN A 99 -11.74 29.98 22.49
CA GLN A 99 -12.33 29.97 23.82
C GLN A 99 -11.53 30.84 24.80
N ASN A 100 -10.21 30.71 24.82
CA ASN A 100 -9.34 31.53 25.68
C ASN A 100 -9.51 33.05 25.42
N LYS A 101 -9.74 33.46 24.17
CA LYS A 101 -10.00 34.87 23.83
C LYS A 101 -11.37 35.39 24.31
N LYS A 102 -12.34 34.53 24.62
CA LYS A 102 -13.66 34.94 25.12
C LYS A 102 -13.71 35.13 26.63
N ASP A 103 -12.75 34.54 27.35
CA ASP A 103 -12.69 34.57 28.81
C ASP A 103 -11.82 35.73 29.35
N ILE A 104 -11.32 36.60 28.45
CA ILE A 104 -10.56 37.84 28.71
C ILE A 104 -11.41 39.03 28.27
#